data_AF-A0AAV0WQ28-F1
#
_entry.id   AF-A0AAV0WQ28-F1
#
_cell.length_a   1.000
_cell.length_b   1.000
_cell.length_c   1.000
_cell.angle_alpha   90.00
_cell.angle_beta   90.00
_cell.angle_gamma   90.00
#
_symmetry.space_group_name_H-M   'P 1'
#
loop_
_entity.id
_entity.type
_entity.pdbx_description
1 polymer ?
#
loop_
_entity_poly.entity_id
_entity_poly.type
_entity_poly.pdbx_seq_one_letter_code
_entity_poly.pdbx_strand_id
1 'polypeptide(L)'
;MHFISEVRNKLAFQLLLGTAVTNALVLYKETTHEQIQISEFRLELIKELLDNPIQSSPLSSSKKHKLVCETETTNNRNKRRRCNKCYVNLSKEFGRVHAQKKMQTSKHILCYL
;
A
#
# COMPACT_ATOMS: atom_id res chain seq x y z
N MET A 1 29.38 -7.68 11.16
CA MET A 1 28.53 -7.51 9.95
C MET A 1 27.47 -6.42 10.09
N HIS A 2 26.70 -6.32 11.20
CA HIS A 2 25.62 -5.31 11.37
C HIS A 2 25.99 -3.86 10.96
N PHE A 3 27.17 -3.38 11.36
CA PHE A 3 27.62 -2.01 11.10
C PHE A 3 27.66 -1.65 9.59
N ILE A 4 28.00 -2.61 8.72
CA ILE A 4 28.11 -2.39 7.27
C ILE A 4 26.73 -2.21 6.63
N SER A 5 25.72 -2.95 7.10
CA SER A 5 24.33 -2.79 6.62
C SER A 5 23.74 -1.44 6.98
N GLU A 6 24.02 -0.90 8.17
CA GLU A 6 23.51 0.40 8.61
C GLU A 6 24.10 1.55 7.79
N VAL A 7 25.42 1.54 7.57
CA VAL A 7 26.12 2.53 6.73
C VAL A 7 25.60 2.49 5.30
N ARG A 8 25.45 1.30 4.70
CA ARG A 8 24.89 1.14 3.35
C ARG A 8 23.47 1.72 3.24
N ASN A 9 22.61 1.44 4.21
CA ASN A 9 21.24 1.93 4.20
C ASN A 9 21.21 3.47 4.32
N LYS A 10 22.01 4.05 5.23
CA LYS A 10 22.13 5.51 5.38
C LYS A 10 22.56 6.19 4.08
N LEU A 11 23.60 5.66 3.41
CA LEU A 11 24.08 6.18 2.13
C LEU A 11 23.02 6.05 1.03
N ALA A 12 22.33 4.91 0.94
CA ALA A 12 21.26 4.71 -0.03
C ALA A 12 20.11 5.71 0.14
N PHE A 13 19.66 5.94 1.38
CA PHE A 13 18.64 6.96 1.66
C PHE A 13 19.11 8.37 1.34
N GLN A 14 20.35 8.74 1.70
CA GLN A 14 20.90 10.07 1.38
C GLN A 14 20.98 10.32 -0.14
N LEU A 15 21.41 9.32 -0.92
CA LEU A 15 21.45 9.40 -2.38
C LEU A 15 20.05 9.51 -2.98
N LEU A 16 19.16 8.57 -2.64
CA LEU A 16 17.79 8.53 -3.20
C LEU A 16 16.98 9.78 -2.86
N LEU A 17 16.99 10.21 -1.60
CA LEU A 17 16.27 11.42 -1.16
C LEU A 17 16.92 12.68 -1.73
N GLY A 18 18.25 12.75 -1.79
CA GLY A 18 18.98 13.85 -2.41
C GLY A 18 18.58 14.05 -3.86
N THR A 19 18.61 12.98 -4.67
CA THR A 19 18.20 12.98 -6.08
C THR A 19 16.71 13.29 -6.25
N ALA A 20 15.83 12.72 -5.41
CA ALA A 20 14.40 12.99 -5.49
C ALA A 20 14.07 14.47 -5.22
N VAL A 21 14.67 15.06 -4.18
CA VAL A 21 14.45 16.48 -3.81
C VAL A 21 15.03 17.42 -4.87
N THR A 22 16.20 17.12 -5.47
CA THR A 22 16.74 17.96 -6.55
C THR A 22 15.88 17.90 -7.82
N ASN A 23 15.39 16.71 -8.19
CA ASN A 23 14.52 16.57 -9.36
C ASN A 23 13.16 17.26 -9.13
N ALA A 24 12.60 17.16 -7.92
CA ALA A 24 11.38 17.85 -7.54
C ALA A 24 11.54 19.38 -7.57
N LEU A 25 12.68 19.92 -7.13
CA LEU A 25 12.99 21.35 -7.22
C LEU A 25 13.05 21.84 -8.67
N VAL A 26 13.67 21.07 -9.58
CA VAL A 26 13.67 21.42 -11.01
C VAL A 26 12.25 21.47 -11.56
N LEU A 27 11.44 20.44 -11.31
CA LEU A 27 10.03 20.41 -11.76
C LEU A 27 9.20 21.56 -11.16
N TYR A 28 9.42 21.91 -9.89
CA TYR A 28 8.78 23.05 -9.25
C TYR A 28 9.11 24.35 -10.01
N LYS A 29 10.39 24.65 -10.22
CA LYS A 29 10.85 25.85 -10.94
C LYS A 29 10.28 25.96 -12.37
N GLU A 30 10.20 24.84 -13.08
CA GLU A 30 9.64 24.80 -14.44
C GLU A 30 8.11 25.00 -14.46
N THR A 31 7.39 24.63 -13.38
CA THR A 31 5.91 24.68 -13.34
C THR A 31 5.34 25.91 -12.64
N THR A 32 6.05 26.50 -11.67
CA THR A 32 5.65 27.75 -10.99
C THR A 32 6.35 28.99 -11.55
N HIS A 33 7.46 28.81 -12.28
CA HIS A 33 8.41 29.85 -12.67
C HIS A 33 9.06 30.60 -11.50
N GLU A 34 8.91 30.12 -10.26
CA GLU A 34 9.51 30.73 -9.07
C GLU A 34 10.96 30.29 -8.87
N GLN A 35 11.81 31.20 -8.40
CA GLN A 35 13.25 30.94 -8.20
C GLN A 35 13.62 30.87 -6.72
N ILE A 36 13.27 29.75 -6.09
CA ILE A 36 13.61 29.44 -4.68
C ILE A 36 14.97 28.73 -4.54
N GLN A 37 15.57 28.81 -3.35
CA GLN A 37 16.80 28.07 -3.01
C GLN A 37 16.48 26.65 -2.53
N ILE A 38 17.44 25.71 -2.67
CA ILE A 38 17.24 24.31 -2.23
C ILE A 38 17.08 24.16 -0.71
N SER A 39 17.63 25.10 0.07
CA SER A 39 17.43 25.21 1.52
C SER A 39 15.97 25.53 1.86
N GLU A 40 15.40 26.52 1.17
CA GLU A 40 14.04 27.01 1.34
C GLU A 40 13.01 25.98 0.86
N PHE A 41 13.19 25.43 -0.34
CA PHE A 41 12.36 24.33 -0.86
C PHE A 41 12.31 23.13 0.09
N ARG A 42 13.42 22.78 0.74
CA ARG A 42 13.44 21.71 1.75
C ARG A 42 12.63 22.06 2.99
N LEU A 43 12.65 23.32 3.43
CA LEU A 43 11.85 23.76 4.57
C LEU A 43 10.35 23.72 4.25
N GLU A 44 9.95 24.16 3.07
CA GLU A 44 8.56 24.07 2.60
C GLU A 44 8.10 22.62 2.44
N LEU A 45 8.90 21.78 1.78
CA LEU A 45 8.63 20.35 1.65
C LEU A 45 8.51 19.65 3.01
N ILE A 46 9.32 20.03 4.00
CA ILE A 46 9.23 19.49 5.36
C ILE A 46 7.95 19.96 6.05
N LYS A 47 7.55 21.24 5.92
CA LYS A 47 6.27 21.73 6.46
C LYS A 47 5.11 20.94 5.87
N GLU A 48 5.01 20.85 4.54
CA GLU A 48 3.96 20.09 3.86
C GLU A 48 3.89 18.62 4.30
N LEU A 49 5.04 17.96 4.50
CA LEU A 49 5.09 16.56 4.96
C LEU A 49 4.76 16.36 6.45
N LEU A 50 4.81 17.42 7.26
CA LEU A 50 4.46 17.38 8.69
C LEU A 50 3.03 17.86 8.95
N ASP A 51 2.61 18.92 8.25
CA ASP A 51 1.32 19.59 8.40
C ASP A 51 0.20 18.88 7.61
N ASN A 52 0.54 18.17 6.53
CA ASN A 52 -0.21 16.99 6.10
C ASN A 52 0.47 15.74 6.69
N PRO A 53 0.15 15.33 7.94
CA PRO A 53 0.45 13.97 8.36
C PRO A 53 -0.26 13.07 7.37
N ILE A 54 0.52 12.36 6.54
CA ILE A 54 0.11 11.66 5.30
C ILE A 54 -1.38 11.41 5.35
N GLN A 55 -2.16 12.06 4.47
CA GLN A 55 -3.59 11.76 4.39
C GLN A 55 -3.72 10.28 4.03
N SER A 56 -3.82 9.46 5.07
CA SER A 56 -4.65 8.29 5.14
C SER A 56 -6.09 8.79 5.02
N SER A 57 -6.39 9.35 3.84
CA SER A 57 -7.66 9.18 3.19
C SER A 57 -8.02 7.71 3.43
N PRO A 58 -9.04 7.41 4.26
CA PRO A 58 -9.41 6.04 4.48
C PRO A 58 -9.84 5.52 3.10
N LEU A 59 -9.00 4.65 2.50
CA LEU A 59 -9.05 4.29 1.09
C LEU A 59 -10.51 4.04 0.68
N SER A 60 -11.05 4.92 -0.16
CA SER A 60 -12.48 5.25 -0.06
C SER A 60 -13.37 4.02 -0.28
N SER A 61 -14.21 3.76 0.73
CA SER A 61 -15.21 2.70 0.81
C SER A 61 -14.70 1.24 0.77
N SER A 62 -15.17 0.50 1.78
CA SER A 62 -15.33 -0.95 1.89
C SER A 62 -15.29 -1.79 0.58
N LYS A 63 -14.10 -2.07 0.03
CA LYS A 63 -13.91 -3.14 -0.98
C LYS A 63 -14.02 -4.52 -0.34
N LYS A 64 -15.26 -5.03 -0.22
CA LYS A 64 -15.56 -6.42 0.21
C LYS A 64 -14.93 -7.42 -0.81
N HIS A 65 -14.57 -8.68 -0.48
CA HIS A 65 -13.78 -9.64 -1.35
C HIS A 65 -14.47 -10.86 -2.11
N LYS A 66 -14.59 -10.88 -3.47
CA LYS A 66 -15.47 -11.72 -4.34
C LYS A 66 -14.90 -13.09 -4.59
N LEU A 67 -15.83 -14.01 -4.75
CA LEU A 67 -15.59 -15.21 -5.53
C LEU A 67 -16.37 -15.01 -6.82
N VAL A 68 -15.69 -14.53 -7.86
CA VAL A 68 -16.19 -14.68 -9.23
C VAL A 68 -15.94 -16.15 -9.53
N CYS A 69 -16.99 -16.96 -9.54
CA CYS A 69 -16.93 -18.24 -10.20
C CYS A 69 -17.02 -17.93 -11.69
N GLU A 70 -15.96 -18.22 -12.45
CA GLU A 70 -16.06 -18.31 -13.90
C GLU A 70 -17.17 -19.33 -14.22
N THR A 71 -18.24 -18.82 -14.84
CA THR A 71 -19.15 -19.66 -15.59
C THR A 71 -18.36 -20.31 -16.73
N GLU A 72 -18.76 -21.52 -17.12
CA GLU A 72 -18.24 -22.22 -18.32
C GLU A 72 -16.87 -22.95 -18.22
N THR A 73 -16.43 -23.33 -17.01
CA THR A 73 -15.62 -24.56 -16.89
C THR A 73 -16.41 -25.71 -16.27
N THR A 74 -16.53 -26.81 -17.02
CA THR A 74 -17.33 -28.02 -16.71
C THR A 74 -16.80 -28.83 -15.53
N ASN A 75 -15.67 -28.43 -14.94
CA ASN A 75 -15.02 -29.12 -13.82
C ASN A 75 -15.30 -28.44 -12.47
N ASN A 76 -16.39 -28.87 -11.80
CA ASN A 76 -16.80 -28.38 -10.49
C ASN A 76 -15.74 -28.49 -9.37
N ARG A 77 -14.65 -29.26 -9.55
CA ARG A 77 -13.57 -29.43 -8.56
C ARG A 77 -12.79 -28.15 -8.26
N ASN A 78 -12.72 -27.20 -9.19
CA ASN A 78 -11.93 -25.97 -9.03
C ASN A 78 -12.72 -24.76 -8.48
N LYS A 79 -14.04 -24.89 -8.27
CA LYS A 79 -14.89 -23.81 -7.72
C LYS A 79 -14.65 -23.61 -6.23
N ARG A 80 -13.75 -22.68 -5.88
CA ARG A 80 -13.43 -22.35 -4.49
C ARG A 80 -14.58 -21.58 -3.82
N ARG A 81 -15.29 -22.20 -2.89
CA ARG A 81 -16.38 -21.60 -2.09
C ARG A 81 -15.94 -20.50 -1.11
N ARG A 82 -14.63 -20.29 -0.91
CA ARG A 82 -14.02 -19.34 0.04
C ARG A 82 -12.71 -18.80 -0.50
N CYS A 83 -12.38 -17.54 -0.22
CA CYS A 83 -11.05 -16.98 -0.50
C CYS A 83 -10.02 -17.57 0.49
N ASN A 84 -8.92 -18.13 -0.01
CA ASN A 84 -7.91 -18.79 0.83
C ASN A 84 -7.24 -17.78 1.80
N LYS A 85 -6.85 -16.61 1.30
CA LYS A 85 -6.18 -15.55 2.09
C LYS A 85 -7.07 -15.10 3.25
N CYS A 86 -8.35 -14.83 2.98
CA CYS A 86 -9.31 -14.46 4.01
C CYS A 86 -9.60 -15.59 5.02
N TYR A 87 -9.57 -16.86 4.58
CA TYR A 87 -9.75 -18.02 5.48
C TYR A 87 -8.56 -18.21 6.42
N VAL A 88 -7.34 -18.12 5.90
CA VAL A 88 -6.11 -18.20 6.71
C VAL A 88 -6.08 -17.08 7.75
N ASN A 89 -6.42 -15.85 7.38
CA ASN A 89 -6.45 -14.73 8.33
C ASN A 89 -7.48 -14.95 9.44
N LEU A 90 -8.74 -15.24 9.10
CA LEU A 90 -9.79 -15.51 10.09
C LEU A 90 -9.50 -16.74 10.96
N SER A 91 -8.83 -17.76 10.41
CA SER A 91 -8.47 -18.96 11.16
C SER A 91 -7.28 -18.77 12.08
N LYS A 92 -6.39 -17.80 11.82
CA LYS A 92 -5.33 -17.38 12.73
C LYS A 92 -5.87 -16.53 13.88
N GLU A 93 -6.82 -15.64 13.58
CA GLU A 93 -7.34 -14.64 14.51
C GLU A 93 -8.42 -15.20 15.47
N PHE A 94 -9.32 -16.05 14.96
CA PHE A 94 -10.48 -16.56 15.72
C PHE A 94 -10.61 -18.10 15.70
N GLY A 95 -9.61 -18.79 15.19
CA GLY A 95 -9.64 -20.26 15.04
C GLY A 95 -10.52 -20.78 13.91
N ARG A 96 -10.32 -22.06 13.58
CA ARG A 96 -10.91 -22.74 12.43
C ARG A 96 -12.43 -22.67 12.37
N VAL A 97 -13.13 -22.96 13.47
CA VAL A 97 -14.59 -23.07 13.50
C VAL A 97 -15.26 -21.73 13.20
N HIS A 98 -14.78 -20.64 13.82
CA HIS A 98 -15.29 -19.30 13.60
C HIS A 98 -15.04 -18.83 12.16
N ALA A 99 -13.84 -19.08 11.61
CA ALA A 99 -13.51 -18.78 10.22
C ALA A 99 -14.45 -19.49 9.24
N GLN A 100 -14.80 -20.76 9.48
CA GLN A 100 -15.72 -21.51 8.62
C GLN A 100 -17.14 -20.92 8.63
N LYS A 101 -17.68 -20.56 9.81
CA LYS A 101 -19.02 -20.00 9.96
C LYS A 101 -19.12 -18.59 9.37
N LYS A 102 -18.19 -17.68 9.72
CA LYS A 102 -18.18 -16.28 9.29
C LYS A 102 -18.03 -16.11 7.77
N MET A 103 -17.32 -17.03 7.11
CA MET A 103 -17.18 -17.01 5.65
C MET A 103 -18.34 -17.64 4.86
N GLN A 104 -19.24 -18.37 5.51
CA GLN A 104 -20.48 -18.83 4.85
C GLN A 104 -21.55 -17.74 4.83
N THR A 105 -21.62 -16.91 5.88
CA THR A 105 -22.60 -15.82 5.99
C THR A 105 -22.19 -14.55 5.26
N SER A 106 -20.88 -14.32 5.07
CA SER A 106 -20.37 -13.04 4.57
C SER A 106 -20.15 -13.05 3.05
N LYS A 107 -21.07 -12.41 2.31
CA LYS A 107 -20.95 -12.10 0.86
C LYS A 107 -19.82 -11.10 0.57
N HIS A 108 -18.58 -11.53 0.63
CA HIS A 108 -17.44 -10.67 0.26
C HIS A 108 -17.36 -10.52 -1.31
N ILE A 109 -17.09 -9.26 -1.80
CA ILE A 109 -17.26 -8.51 -3.12
C ILE A 109 -16.23 -8.31 -4.34
N LEU A 110 -14.87 -8.33 -4.27
CA LEU A 110 -13.80 -8.39 -5.35
C LEU A 110 -12.53 -9.30 -5.05
N CYS A 111 -11.91 -10.04 -6.00
CA CYS A 111 -10.61 -10.77 -5.83
C CYS A 111 -9.75 -10.61 -7.09
N TYR A 112 -8.47 -10.27 -6.94
CA TYR A 112 -7.49 -10.14 -8.03
C TYR A 112 -6.15 -10.78 -7.60
N LEU A 113 -5.31 -11.04 -8.60
CA LEU A 113 -4.02 -11.77 -8.55
C LEU A 113 -3.12 -11.35 -7.38
#